data_AF-A0AAD3MG86-F1
#
_entry.id   AF-A0AAD3MG86-F1
#
_cell.length_a   1.000
_cell.length_b   1.000
_cell.length_c   1.000
_cell.angle_alpha   90.00
_cell.angle_beta   90.00
_cell.angle_gamma   90.00
#
_symmetry.space_group_name_H-M   'P 1'
#
loop_
_entity.id
_entity.type
_entity.pdbx_description
1 polymer ?
#
loop_
_entity_poly.entity_id
_entity_poly.type
_entity_poly.pdbx_seq_one_letter_code
_entity_poly.pdbx_strand_id
1 'polypeptide(L)'
;MGLQVLLYWPNVIGYIRIGLMFAAWGAYETPAVFVPLYSVSVALDGVDGWLARRLGQSSRFGAWLDVVVDNLGRGMLWSLLFKWGWLVSALEWCVFVCNHNARGGHWKNSFTSSPGLIQAIMANGFWTPLGTWVVMGLHCLPLWLYGYQWDLLSHWFYLPLWIQALGIMLLAAGRLLALSAEIWCIWTHIEYLISDDPEEKKN
;
A
#
# COMPACT_ATOMS: atom_id res chain seq x y z
N MET A 1 17.35 0.06 24.96
CA MET A 1 16.75 -0.91 24.01
C MET A 1 15.88 -0.28 22.92
N GLY A 2 15.24 0.88 23.13
CA GLY A 2 14.33 1.46 22.11
C GLY A 2 14.97 1.91 20.78
N LEU A 3 16.04 2.71 20.83
CA LEU A 3 16.67 3.29 19.63
C LEU A 3 17.36 2.26 18.71
N GLN A 4 17.78 1.11 19.23
CA GLN A 4 18.41 0.05 18.44
C GLN A 4 17.49 -0.52 17.37
N VAL A 5 16.17 -0.46 17.60
CA VAL A 5 15.17 -0.89 16.63
C VAL A 5 15.31 -0.10 15.32
N LEU A 6 15.64 1.19 15.38
CA LEU A 6 15.84 2.02 14.17
C LEU A 6 16.97 1.47 13.28
N LEU A 7 17.94 0.77 13.86
CA LEU A 7 19.11 0.24 13.16
C LEU A 7 19.00 -1.27 12.85
N TYR A 8 17.83 -1.88 13.05
CA TYR A 8 17.59 -3.25 12.60
C TYR A 8 17.74 -3.34 11.08
N TRP A 9 18.32 -4.43 10.59
CA TRP A 9 18.61 -4.60 9.17
C TRP A 9 17.37 -4.43 8.27
N PRO A 10 16.17 -4.95 8.62
CA PRO A 10 14.94 -4.66 7.88
C PRO A 10 14.63 -3.16 7.77
N ASN A 11 14.84 -2.39 8.84
CA ASN A 11 14.54 -0.95 8.86
C ASN A 11 15.56 -0.14 8.06
N VAL A 12 16.82 -0.57 8.07
CA VAL A 12 17.86 0.00 7.17
C VAL A 12 17.47 -0.22 5.71
N ILE A 13 16.94 -1.40 5.36
CA ILE A 13 16.39 -1.66 4.02
C ILE A 13 15.21 -0.72 3.74
N GLY A 14 14.31 -0.51 4.71
CA GLY A 14 13.23 0.49 4.61
C GLY A 14 13.74 1.90 4.28
N TYR A 15 14.83 2.35 4.90
CA TYR A 15 15.44 3.65 4.58
C TYR A 15 16.06 3.68 3.17
N ILE A 16 16.67 2.58 2.73
CA ILE A 16 17.18 2.44 1.36
C ILE A 16 16.02 2.50 0.36
N ARG A 17 14.89 1.85 0.64
CA ARG A 17 13.66 1.92 -0.18
C ARG A 17 13.19 3.37 -0.32
N ILE A 18 13.15 4.14 0.77
CA ILE A 18 12.81 5.58 0.71
C ILE A 18 13.74 6.32 -0.27
N GLY A 19 15.06 6.13 -0.14
CA GLY A 19 16.03 6.75 -1.05
C GLY A 19 15.82 6.36 -2.52
N LEU A 20 15.58 5.08 -2.79
CA LEU A 20 15.27 4.57 -4.13
C LEU A 20 13.97 5.14 -4.70
N MET A 21 12.94 5.32 -3.86
CA MET A 21 11.68 5.93 -4.27
C MET A 21 11.85 7.40 -4.67
N PHE A 22 12.61 8.19 -3.90
CA PHE A 22 12.92 9.57 -4.28
C PHE A 22 13.79 9.65 -5.55
N ALA A 23 14.75 8.74 -5.70
CA ALA A 23 15.56 8.66 -6.91
C ALA A 23 14.69 8.29 -8.13
N ALA A 24 13.79 7.30 -8.00
CA ALA A 24 12.84 6.93 -9.04
C ALA A 24 11.93 8.11 -9.38
N TRP A 25 11.41 8.81 -8.38
CA TRP A 25 10.56 10.00 -8.55
C TRP A 25 11.26 11.08 -9.39
N GLY A 26 12.51 11.41 -9.07
CA GLY A 26 13.30 12.36 -9.86
C GLY A 26 13.60 11.90 -11.29
N ALA A 27 13.51 10.59 -11.55
CA ALA A 27 13.72 9.97 -12.85
C ALA A 27 12.41 9.58 -13.58
N TYR A 28 11.25 10.05 -13.12
CA TYR A 28 9.93 9.66 -13.66
C TYR A 28 9.83 9.76 -15.18
N GLU A 29 10.38 10.83 -15.75
CA GLU A 29 10.36 11.11 -17.20
C GLU A 29 11.36 10.28 -18.01
N THR A 30 12.19 9.48 -17.34
CA THR A 30 13.19 8.61 -17.96
C THR A 30 12.91 7.15 -17.58
N PRO A 31 12.01 6.44 -18.30
CA PRO A 31 11.59 5.08 -17.95
C PRO A 31 12.73 4.08 -17.75
N ALA A 32 13.81 4.22 -18.54
CA ALA A 32 15.00 3.37 -18.43
C ALA A 32 15.71 3.46 -17.07
N VAL A 33 15.50 4.55 -16.32
CA VAL A 33 16.05 4.75 -14.97
C VAL A 33 14.95 4.57 -13.92
N PHE A 34 13.75 5.07 -14.16
CA PHE A 34 12.60 4.91 -13.26
C PHE A 34 12.31 3.43 -12.98
N VAL A 35 12.15 2.60 -14.02
CA VAL A 35 11.71 1.22 -13.86
C VAL A 35 12.68 0.43 -13.00
N PRO A 36 14.00 0.39 -13.28
CA PRO A 36 14.93 -0.36 -12.42
C PRO A 36 14.92 0.12 -10.97
N LEU A 37 14.93 1.45 -10.72
CA LEU A 37 14.93 1.99 -9.36
C LEU A 37 13.66 1.61 -8.59
N TYR A 38 12.51 1.78 -9.24
CA TYR A 38 11.22 1.44 -8.64
C TYR A 38 11.09 -0.07 -8.40
N SER A 39 11.48 -0.89 -9.38
CA SER A 39 11.48 -2.35 -9.26
C SER A 39 12.38 -2.85 -8.13
N VAL A 40 13.58 -2.27 -7.96
CA VAL A 40 14.47 -2.64 -6.84
C VAL A 40 13.83 -2.26 -5.50
N SER A 41 13.21 -1.08 -5.38
CA SER A 41 12.53 -0.70 -4.14
C SER A 41 11.38 -1.65 -3.78
N VAL A 42 10.55 -2.02 -4.75
CA VAL A 42 9.47 -3.01 -4.55
C VAL A 42 10.01 -4.39 -4.22
N ALA A 43 11.11 -4.81 -4.84
CA ALA A 43 11.73 -6.10 -4.49
C ALA A 43 12.27 -6.11 -3.06
N LEU A 44 12.81 -4.99 -2.59
CA LEU A 44 13.37 -4.85 -1.24
C LEU A 44 12.30 -4.93 -0.13
N ASP A 45 11.05 -4.59 -0.42
CA ASP A 45 9.90 -4.80 0.48
C ASP A 45 9.78 -6.27 0.91
N GLY A 46 9.80 -7.19 -0.06
CA GLY A 46 9.79 -8.63 0.25
C GLY A 46 11.03 -9.08 1.04
N VAL A 47 12.18 -8.44 0.81
CA VAL A 47 13.45 -8.77 1.47
C VAL A 47 13.47 -8.31 2.92
N ASP A 48 12.97 -7.11 3.23
CA ASP A 48 12.97 -6.61 4.61
C ASP A 48 12.10 -7.48 5.53
N GLY A 49 10.92 -7.90 5.08
CA GLY A 49 10.03 -8.77 5.83
C GLY A 49 10.63 -10.17 6.01
N TRP A 50 11.27 -10.71 4.97
CA TRP A 50 12.01 -11.97 5.09
C TRP A 50 13.15 -11.88 6.08
N LEU A 51 13.92 -10.79 6.05
CA LEU A 51 15.05 -10.58 6.94
C LEU A 51 14.59 -10.37 8.39
N ALA A 52 13.47 -9.68 8.61
CA ALA A 52 12.87 -9.49 9.92
C ALA A 52 12.53 -10.84 10.58
N ARG A 53 11.93 -11.76 9.81
CA ARG A 53 11.62 -13.13 10.26
C ARG A 53 12.89 -13.95 10.51
N ARG A 54 13.87 -13.87 9.60
CA ARG A 54 15.10 -14.67 9.68
C ARG A 54 16.03 -14.25 10.82
N LEU A 55 16.13 -12.95 11.09
CA LEU A 55 17.00 -12.40 12.14
C LEU A 55 16.29 -12.21 13.49
N GLY A 56 14.99 -12.51 13.58
CA GLY A 56 14.20 -12.22 14.78
C GLY A 56 14.09 -10.71 15.07
N GLN A 57 14.17 -9.87 14.04
CA GLN A 57 14.16 -8.40 14.12
C GLN A 57 12.80 -7.79 13.78
N SER A 58 11.71 -8.55 13.91
CA SER A 58 10.35 -8.03 13.75
C SER A 58 10.02 -7.00 14.84
N SER A 59 9.50 -5.84 14.45
CA SER A 59 9.17 -4.76 15.39
C SER A 59 7.92 -3.98 14.95
N ARG A 60 7.23 -3.33 15.89
CA ARG A 60 6.09 -2.44 15.59
C ARG A 60 6.51 -1.26 14.73
N PHE A 61 7.70 -0.71 14.98
CA PHE A 61 8.27 0.37 14.18
C PHE A 61 8.53 -0.10 12.74
N GLY A 62 9.11 -1.28 12.54
CA GLY A 62 9.36 -1.80 11.20
C GLY A 62 8.08 -2.05 10.42
N ALA A 63 7.06 -2.66 11.05
CA ALA A 63 5.75 -2.83 10.41
C ALA A 63 5.05 -1.51 10.09
N TRP A 64 5.23 -0.48 10.92
CA TRP A 64 4.73 0.87 10.63
C TRP A 64 5.50 1.52 9.47
N LEU A 65 6.83 1.43 9.47
CA LEU A 65 7.70 2.01 8.46
C LEU A 65 7.40 1.40 7.09
N ASP A 66 7.20 0.09 7.03
CA ASP A 66 6.85 -0.64 5.82
C ASP A 66 5.61 -0.05 5.12
N VAL A 67 4.50 0.09 5.86
CA VAL A 67 3.25 0.69 5.35
C VAL A 67 3.44 2.16 4.93
N VAL A 68 4.26 2.92 5.67
CA VAL A 68 4.60 4.32 5.34
C VAL A 68 5.32 4.41 4.00
N VAL A 69 6.33 3.56 3.77
CA VAL A 69 7.11 3.54 2.52
C VAL A 69 6.22 3.14 1.35
N ASP A 70 5.34 2.17 1.56
CA ASP A 70 4.38 1.70 0.57
C ASP A 70 3.36 2.76 0.15
N ASN A 71 2.75 3.45 1.14
CA ASN A 71 1.85 4.57 0.88
C ASN A 71 2.57 5.72 0.17
N LEU A 72 3.82 6.01 0.55
CA LEU A 72 4.64 7.02 -0.09
C LEU A 72 4.88 6.70 -1.57
N GLY A 73 5.33 5.47 -1.87
CA GLY A 73 5.63 5.03 -3.24
C GLY A 73 4.40 5.08 -4.15
N ARG A 74 3.27 4.51 -3.71
CA ARG A 74 2.02 4.57 -4.48
C ARG A 74 1.48 5.99 -4.62
N GLY A 75 1.50 6.78 -3.55
CA GLY A 75 1.00 8.15 -3.54
C GLY A 75 1.78 9.07 -4.50
N MET A 76 3.11 8.95 -4.52
CA MET A 76 3.96 9.66 -5.48
C MET A 76 3.63 9.25 -6.92
N LEU A 77 3.52 7.94 -7.19
CA LEU A 77 3.23 7.45 -8.53
C LEU A 77 1.85 7.94 -9.03
N TRP A 78 0.81 7.87 -8.20
CA TRP A 78 -0.50 8.44 -8.53
C TRP A 78 -0.43 9.93 -8.86
N SER A 79 0.30 10.71 -8.06
CA SER A 79 0.43 12.16 -8.22
C SER A 79 1.16 12.56 -9.50
N LEU A 80 2.06 11.70 -9.99
CA LEU A 80 2.76 11.90 -11.26
C LEU A 80 1.92 11.48 -12.48
N LEU A 81 1.09 10.45 -12.33
CA LEU A 81 0.22 9.95 -13.40
C LEU A 81 -0.94 10.91 -13.68
N PHE A 82 -1.57 11.46 -12.64
CA PHE A 82 -2.74 12.31 -12.79
C PHE A 82 -2.71 13.52 -11.86
N LYS A 83 -3.18 14.67 -12.34
CA LYS A 83 -3.34 15.90 -11.54
C LYS A 83 -4.19 15.71 -10.28
N TRP A 84 -5.12 14.77 -10.30
CA TRP A 84 -6.00 14.45 -9.17
C TRP A 84 -5.48 13.27 -8.32
N GLY A 85 -4.36 12.65 -8.71
CA GLY A 85 -3.83 11.45 -8.04
C GLY A 85 -3.44 11.67 -6.58
N TRP A 86 -3.15 12.91 -6.19
CA TRP A 86 -2.95 13.27 -4.78
C TRP A 86 -4.17 12.97 -3.90
N LEU A 87 -5.39 12.93 -4.45
CA LEU A 87 -6.60 12.53 -3.70
C LEU A 87 -6.55 11.06 -3.29
N VAL A 88 -6.04 10.20 -4.17
CA VAL A 88 -5.85 8.76 -3.87
C VAL A 88 -4.83 8.61 -2.76
N SER A 89 -3.72 9.36 -2.83
CA SER A 89 -2.72 9.37 -1.76
C SER A 89 -3.31 9.86 -0.44
N ALA A 90 -4.06 10.97 -0.44
CA ALA A 90 -4.68 11.52 0.76
C ALA A 90 -5.64 10.51 1.42
N LEU A 91 -6.41 9.78 0.61
CA LEU A 91 -7.26 8.69 1.08
C LEU A 91 -6.44 7.57 1.73
N GLU A 92 -5.41 7.06 1.06
CA GLU A 92 -4.57 5.98 1.59
C GLU A 92 -3.87 6.37 2.91
N TRP A 93 -3.43 7.63 3.03
CA TRP A 93 -2.89 8.18 4.28
C TRP A 93 -3.97 8.31 5.37
N CYS A 94 -5.18 8.72 5.01
CA CYS A 94 -6.31 8.78 5.94
C CYS A 94 -6.64 7.37 6.51
N VAL A 95 -6.74 6.37 5.63
CA VAL A 95 -6.96 4.96 6.02
C VAL A 95 -5.85 4.49 6.95
N PHE A 96 -4.60 4.80 6.64
CA PHE A 96 -3.46 4.46 7.48
C PHE A 96 -3.59 5.04 8.89
N VAL A 97 -3.91 6.34 9.00
CA VAL A 97 -4.10 7.00 10.31
C VAL A 97 -5.27 6.39 11.07
N CYS A 98 -6.43 6.22 10.43
CA CYS A 98 -7.63 5.65 11.04
C CYS A 98 -7.40 4.24 11.58
N ASN A 99 -6.69 3.40 10.82
CA ASN A 99 -6.44 2.01 11.20
C ASN A 99 -5.31 1.88 12.24
N HIS A 100 -4.27 2.72 12.15
CA HIS A 100 -3.14 2.68 13.07
C HIS A 100 -3.48 3.26 14.45
N ASN A 101 -4.21 4.37 14.50
CA ASN A 101 -4.53 5.09 15.74
C ASN A 101 -5.55 4.32 16.61
N ALA A 102 -6.67 3.88 16.04
CA ALA A 102 -7.76 3.30 16.85
C ALA A 102 -7.53 1.85 17.30
N ARG A 103 -6.64 1.07 16.67
CA ARG A 103 -6.74 -0.41 16.74
C ARG A 103 -5.44 -1.19 16.91
N GLY A 104 -4.27 -0.54 16.88
CA GLY A 104 -2.97 -1.17 17.20
C GLY A 104 -2.78 -2.57 16.59
N GLY A 105 -2.33 -3.54 17.37
CA GLY A 105 -2.13 -4.93 16.94
C GLY A 105 -3.42 -5.76 16.76
N HIS A 106 -4.58 -5.25 17.18
CA HIS A 106 -5.85 -5.97 17.20
C HIS A 106 -6.78 -5.62 16.03
N TRP A 107 -6.35 -4.76 15.09
CA TRP A 107 -7.16 -4.34 13.94
C TRP A 107 -7.77 -5.50 13.13
N LYS A 108 -7.06 -6.64 13.06
CA LYS A 108 -7.55 -7.86 12.41
C LYS A 108 -8.81 -8.46 13.05
N ASN A 109 -9.01 -8.24 14.36
CA ASN A 109 -10.18 -8.75 15.08
C ASN A 109 -11.43 -7.89 14.80
N SER A 110 -11.28 -6.67 14.29
CA SER A 110 -12.40 -5.77 13.99
C SER A 110 -13.16 -6.17 12.72
N PHE A 111 -12.60 -7.03 11.86
CA PHE A 111 -13.28 -7.45 10.63
C PHE A 111 -14.34 -8.52 10.84
N THR A 112 -14.42 -9.16 12.02
CA THR A 112 -15.48 -10.13 12.30
C THR A 112 -16.88 -9.50 12.28
N SER A 113 -16.95 -8.19 12.54
CA SER A 113 -18.19 -7.40 12.49
C SER A 113 -18.36 -6.62 11.18
N SER A 114 -17.45 -6.80 10.21
CA SER A 114 -17.49 -6.04 8.94
C SER A 114 -18.53 -6.60 7.96
N PRO A 115 -18.96 -5.82 6.94
CA PRO A 115 -19.84 -6.33 5.90
C PRO A 115 -19.25 -7.54 5.18
N GLY A 116 -20.10 -8.46 4.70
CA GLY A 116 -19.65 -9.73 4.08
C GLY A 116 -18.65 -9.56 2.93
N LEU A 117 -18.76 -8.47 2.16
CA LEU A 117 -17.78 -8.13 1.12
C LEU A 117 -16.38 -7.85 1.71
N ILE A 118 -16.31 -7.05 2.78
CA ILE A 118 -15.04 -6.71 3.43
C ILE A 118 -14.44 -7.93 4.09
N GLN A 119 -15.26 -8.78 4.74
CA GLN A 119 -14.81 -10.07 5.26
C GLN A 119 -14.20 -10.95 4.16
N ALA A 120 -14.85 -11.03 3.00
CA ALA A 120 -14.37 -11.83 1.87
C ALA A 120 -13.05 -11.30 1.28
N ILE A 121 -12.87 -9.98 1.23
CA ILE A 121 -11.62 -9.33 0.81
C ILE A 121 -10.49 -9.64 1.79
N MET A 122 -10.76 -9.54 3.11
CA MET A 122 -9.76 -9.70 4.17
C MET A 122 -9.49 -11.17 4.54
N ALA A 123 -10.31 -12.10 4.04
CA ALA A 123 -10.21 -13.52 4.33
C ALA A 123 -8.81 -14.08 4.04
N ASN A 124 -8.34 -14.96 4.92
CA ASN A 124 -6.99 -15.55 4.86
C ASN A 124 -5.85 -14.51 4.72
N GLY A 125 -6.05 -13.25 5.16
CA GLY A 125 -5.05 -12.20 4.99
C GLY A 125 -4.79 -11.86 3.52
N PHE A 126 -5.87 -11.69 2.75
CA PHE A 126 -5.89 -11.41 1.30
C PHE A 126 -5.50 -12.57 0.38
N TRP A 127 -5.16 -13.75 0.91
CA TRP A 127 -4.82 -14.95 0.11
C TRP A 127 -6.02 -15.66 -0.54
N THR A 128 -7.13 -14.95 -0.76
CA THR A 128 -8.26 -15.41 -1.58
C THR A 128 -8.16 -14.81 -2.99
N PRO A 129 -8.84 -15.39 -4.02
CA PRO A 129 -8.86 -14.78 -5.35
C PRO A 129 -9.36 -13.33 -5.34
N LEU A 130 -10.38 -13.04 -4.52
CA LEU A 130 -10.91 -11.69 -4.35
C LEU A 130 -9.89 -10.77 -3.67
N GLY A 131 -9.33 -11.18 -2.53
CA GLY A 131 -8.33 -10.38 -1.80
C GLY A 131 -7.09 -10.10 -2.64
N THR A 132 -6.60 -11.11 -3.37
CA THR A 132 -5.47 -10.97 -4.29
C THR A 132 -5.80 -9.97 -5.40
N TRP A 133 -7.00 -10.03 -5.99
CA TRP A 133 -7.42 -9.07 -7.02
C TRP A 133 -7.47 -7.63 -6.48
N VAL A 134 -7.96 -7.44 -5.26
CA VAL A 134 -7.96 -6.13 -4.58
C VAL A 134 -6.53 -5.61 -4.38
N VAL A 135 -5.62 -6.45 -3.87
CA VAL A 135 -4.20 -6.10 -3.68
C VAL A 135 -3.52 -5.78 -5.01
N MET A 136 -3.78 -6.56 -6.06
CA MET A 136 -3.27 -6.27 -7.40
C MET A 136 -3.81 -4.94 -7.94
N GLY A 137 -5.10 -4.64 -7.73
CA GLY A 137 -5.66 -3.34 -8.08
C GLY A 137 -5.01 -2.18 -7.32
N LEU A 138 -4.69 -2.38 -6.03
CA LEU A 138 -4.04 -1.36 -5.21
C LEU A 138 -2.59 -1.08 -5.64
N HIS A 139 -1.79 -2.13 -5.84
CA HIS A 139 -0.35 -1.99 -6.10
C HIS A 139 0.01 -1.96 -7.59
N CYS A 140 -0.63 -2.79 -8.43
CA CYS A 140 -0.24 -2.97 -9.83
C CYS A 140 -0.91 -1.98 -10.78
N LEU A 141 -2.09 -1.44 -10.46
CA LEU A 141 -2.77 -0.46 -11.33
C LEU A 141 -1.91 0.77 -11.66
N PRO A 142 -1.33 1.51 -10.67
CA PRO A 142 -0.54 2.69 -11.00
C PRO A 142 0.71 2.33 -11.84
N LEU A 143 1.31 1.16 -11.62
CA LEU A 143 2.44 0.69 -12.44
C LEU A 143 2.03 0.35 -13.86
N TRP A 144 0.87 -0.29 -14.03
CA TRP A 144 0.32 -0.59 -15.36
C TRP A 144 0.01 0.70 -16.12
N LEU A 145 -0.56 1.70 -15.45
CA LEU A 145 -0.84 3.02 -16.03
C LEU A 145 0.44 3.76 -16.42
N TYR A 146 1.50 3.67 -15.60
CA TYR A 146 2.82 4.19 -15.97
C TYR A 146 3.37 3.50 -17.21
N GLY A 147 3.33 2.16 -17.25
CA GLY A 147 3.77 1.39 -18.40
C GLY A 147 2.97 1.70 -19.67
N TYR A 148 1.68 1.97 -19.54
CA TYR A 148 0.82 2.42 -20.64
C TYR A 148 1.18 3.83 -21.13
N GLN A 149 1.37 4.78 -20.20
CA GLN A 149 1.71 6.18 -20.52
C GLN A 149 3.03 6.32 -21.29
N TRP A 150 4.02 5.49 -20.95
CA TRP A 150 5.35 5.52 -21.54
C TRP A 150 5.57 4.45 -22.63
N ASP A 151 4.50 3.81 -23.11
CA ASP A 151 4.52 2.77 -24.15
C ASP A 151 5.42 1.54 -23.84
N LEU A 152 5.73 1.32 -22.56
CA LEU A 152 6.60 0.22 -22.11
C LEU A 152 5.94 -1.14 -22.32
N LEU A 153 4.62 -1.22 -22.16
CA LEU A 153 3.86 -2.45 -22.33
C LEU A 153 3.88 -2.94 -23.78
N SER A 154 3.79 -2.02 -24.74
CA SER A 154 3.92 -2.35 -26.16
C SER A 154 5.37 -2.66 -26.51
N HIS A 155 6.33 -1.85 -26.03
CA HIS A 155 7.71 -1.94 -26.45
C HIS A 155 8.46 -3.15 -25.89
N TRP A 156 8.28 -3.47 -24.60
CA TRP A 156 9.02 -4.58 -23.96
C TRP A 156 8.26 -5.89 -23.98
N PHE A 157 6.92 -5.85 -23.90
CA PHE A 157 6.09 -7.05 -23.81
C PHE A 157 5.25 -7.32 -25.07
N TYR A 158 5.34 -6.47 -26.09
CA TYR A 158 4.60 -6.61 -27.36
C TYR A 158 3.08 -6.74 -27.14
N LEU A 159 2.55 -6.10 -26.10
CA LEU A 159 1.13 -6.20 -25.77
C LEU A 159 0.28 -5.31 -26.70
N PRO A 160 -0.77 -5.84 -27.35
CA PRO A 160 -1.68 -5.04 -28.15
C PRO A 160 -2.53 -4.13 -27.24
N LEU A 161 -2.94 -2.97 -27.78
CA LEU A 161 -3.67 -1.94 -27.03
C LEU A 161 -4.94 -2.45 -26.33
N TRP A 162 -5.65 -3.40 -26.92
CA TRP A 162 -6.86 -3.96 -26.32
C TRP A 162 -6.56 -4.81 -25.07
N ILE A 163 -5.42 -5.50 -25.01
CA ILE A 163 -4.98 -6.23 -23.80
C ILE A 163 -4.58 -5.22 -22.72
N GLN A 164 -3.89 -4.14 -23.12
CA GLN A 164 -3.51 -3.09 -22.18
C GLN A 164 -4.75 -2.42 -21.55
N ALA A 165 -5.76 -2.10 -22.36
CA ALA A 165 -7.04 -1.56 -21.92
C ALA A 165 -7.81 -2.55 -21.02
N LEU A 166 -7.84 -3.83 -21.38
CA LEU A 166 -8.44 -4.87 -20.55
C LEU A 166 -7.74 -4.98 -19.19
N GLY A 167 -6.40 -4.94 -19.17
CA GLY A 167 -5.61 -4.92 -17.94
C GLY A 167 -5.94 -3.72 -17.05
N ILE A 168 -6.03 -2.52 -17.65
CA ILE A 168 -6.46 -1.31 -16.92
C ILE A 168 -7.86 -1.51 -16.32
N MET A 169 -8.83 -2.00 -17.10
CA MET A 169 -10.20 -2.22 -16.59
C MET A 169 -10.23 -3.20 -15.43
N LEU A 170 -9.52 -4.33 -15.53
CA LEU A 170 -9.47 -5.34 -14.48
C LEU A 170 -8.79 -4.81 -13.21
N LEU A 171 -7.66 -4.13 -13.34
CA LEU A 171 -6.94 -3.56 -12.21
C LEU A 171 -7.71 -2.39 -11.57
N ALA A 172 -8.39 -1.56 -12.37
CA ALA A 172 -9.25 -0.49 -11.89
C ALA A 172 -10.44 -1.01 -11.07
N ALA A 173 -11.08 -2.10 -11.51
CA ALA A 173 -12.11 -2.75 -10.73
C ALA A 173 -11.59 -3.26 -9.38
N GLY A 174 -10.39 -3.86 -9.35
CA GLY A 174 -9.70 -4.22 -8.10
C GLY A 174 -9.44 -3.01 -7.18
N ARG A 175 -9.00 -1.88 -7.74
CA ARG A 175 -8.78 -0.63 -6.98
C ARG A 175 -10.07 -0.03 -6.41
N LEU A 176 -11.18 -0.13 -7.14
CA LEU A 176 -12.50 0.30 -6.66
C LEU A 176 -13.01 -0.57 -5.51
N LEU A 177 -12.72 -1.88 -5.56
CA LEU A 177 -12.98 -2.76 -4.41
C LEU A 177 -12.08 -2.40 -3.21
N ALA A 178 -10.80 -2.07 -3.45
CA ALA A 178 -9.92 -1.55 -2.38
C ALA A 178 -10.52 -0.28 -1.75
N LEU A 179 -11.01 0.65 -2.58
CA LEU A 179 -11.68 1.87 -2.13
C LEU A 179 -12.88 1.58 -1.22
N SER A 180 -13.69 0.56 -1.52
CA SER A 180 -14.79 0.17 -0.64
C SER A 180 -14.32 -0.26 0.76
N ALA A 181 -13.19 -0.98 0.84
CA ALA A 181 -12.61 -1.40 2.11
C ALA A 181 -11.96 -0.24 2.86
N GLU A 182 -11.30 0.67 2.15
CA GLU A 182 -10.73 1.92 2.67
C GLU A 182 -11.81 2.82 3.29
N ILE A 183 -12.91 3.05 2.57
CA ILE A 183 -14.08 3.83 3.06
C ILE A 183 -14.65 3.17 4.31
N TRP A 184 -14.80 1.84 4.31
CA TRP A 184 -15.28 1.12 5.48
C TRP A 184 -14.37 1.31 6.68
N CYS A 185 -13.05 1.19 6.51
CA CYS A 185 -12.07 1.41 7.58
C CYS A 185 -12.16 2.82 8.17
N ILE A 186 -12.28 3.85 7.34
CA ILE A 186 -12.47 5.24 7.79
C ILE A 186 -13.78 5.38 8.54
N TRP A 187 -14.88 4.84 7.99
CA TRP A 187 -16.19 4.91 8.61
C TRP A 187 -16.22 4.25 10.00
N THR A 188 -15.63 3.07 10.14
CA THR A 188 -15.58 2.40 11.45
C THR A 188 -14.72 3.16 12.46
N HIS A 189 -13.73 3.93 11.99
CA HIS A 189 -12.97 4.82 12.87
C HIS A 189 -13.82 6.02 13.31
N ILE A 190 -14.61 6.61 12.41
CA ILE A 190 -15.56 7.69 12.75
C ILE A 190 -16.60 7.20 13.76
N GLU A 191 -17.16 6.01 13.56
CA GLU A 191 -18.09 5.39 14.54
C GLU A 191 -17.45 5.23 15.91
N TYR A 192 -16.19 4.80 15.97
CA TYR A 192 -15.43 4.71 17.22
C TYR A 192 -15.22 6.08 17.90
N LEU A 193 -14.96 7.14 17.13
CA LEU A 193 -14.80 8.49 17.68
C LEU A 193 -16.12 9.10 18.20
N ILE A 194 -17.26 8.65 17.65
CA ILE A 194 -18.60 9.14 18.04
C ILE A 194 -19.22 8.27 19.13
N SER A 195 -18.82 7.00 19.25
CA SER A 195 -19.28 6.16 20.36
C SER A 195 -18.77 6.77 21.67
N ASP A 196 -19.71 7.25 22.49
CA ASP A 196 -19.43 7.72 23.85
C ASP A 196 -18.75 6.59 24.64
N ASP A 197 -17.42 6.63 24.75
CA ASP A 197 -16.71 5.79 25.71
C ASP A 197 -16.64 6.56 27.04
N PRO A 198 -17.34 6.12 28.11
CA PRO A 198 -17.28 6.76 29.43
C PRO A 198 -15.92 6.63 30.14
N GLU A 199 -14.85 6.23 29.45
CA GLU A 199 -13.53 5.92 30.04
C GLU A 199 -12.59 7.13 30.24
N GLU A 200 -12.97 8.35 29.81
CA GLU A 200 -12.25 9.57 30.24
C GLU A 200 -12.75 10.14 31.59
N LYS A 201 -13.58 9.39 32.32
CA LYS A 201 -13.81 9.61 33.76
C LYS A 201 -13.14 8.51 34.59
N LYS A 202 -11.82 8.39 34.54
CA LYS A 202 -11.05 7.78 35.64
C LYS A 202 -9.59 8.23 35.67
N ASN A 203 -9.36 9.13 36.63
CA ASN A 203 -8.10 9.54 37.29
C ASN A 203 -7.27 10.63 36.63
#